data_AF-A0A7S1D6Z4-F1
#
_entry.id   AF-A0A7S1D6Z4-F1
#
_cell.length_a   1.000
_cell.length_b   1.000
_cell.length_c   1.000
_cell.angle_alpha   90.00
_cell.angle_beta   90.00
_cell.angle_gamma   90.00
#
_symmetry.space_group_name_H-M   'P 1'
#
loop_
_entity.id
_entity.type
_entity.pdbx_description
1 polymer ?
#
loop_
_entity_poly.entity_id
_entity_poly.type
_entity_poly.pdbx_seq_one_letter_code
_entity_poly.pdbx_strand_id
1 'polypeptide(L)'
;TRTPVGFSLQRVGTGCGKASFGFAPPSLSTKGERNSGQTVTCRSERQDPCVKPAKYANCTRIEEVQGNGAISSPLVGSTVTLCPAFVTAVVYNGYYVQHSEGLCDSASSGVFVYTNSAESAVEGSYIEVTGTVSENNRQTTITPTLSSTTLNAGSETPPSHVVLTPPLQSFELEAREGMLVSIESPPGFSMVTSEYYNLGRFGVFTVCNAPDADGRIFQYTNANLPDATGYNAFVEQLSQNCFMVDDNDGTSNPGQVLAGGAFEILDSAGFRGGNQVSPLRGPLYQSYRDNYYKIYTLDS
;
A
#
# COMPACT_ATOMS: atom_id res chain seq x y z
N THR A 1 -37.47 11.59 -29.95
CA THR A 1 -36.87 10.79 -31.04
C THR A 1 -35.87 9.82 -30.42
N ARG A 2 -35.92 8.53 -30.79
CA ARG A 2 -34.97 7.53 -30.26
C ARG A 2 -33.65 7.64 -31.05
N THR A 3 -32.52 7.69 -30.35
CA THR A 3 -31.20 7.64 -30.98
C THR A 3 -30.97 6.25 -31.58
N PRO A 4 -30.59 6.12 -32.86
CA PRO A 4 -30.28 4.82 -33.48
C PRO A 4 -29.14 4.09 -32.76
N VAL A 5 -29.12 2.75 -32.87
CA VAL A 5 -28.02 1.93 -32.36
C VAL A 5 -26.71 2.34 -33.06
N GLY A 6 -25.63 2.50 -32.30
CA GLY A 6 -24.34 2.96 -32.80
C GLY A 6 -24.19 4.50 -32.87
N PHE A 7 -25.24 5.25 -32.54
CA PHE A 7 -25.22 6.71 -32.46
C PHE A 7 -25.37 7.19 -31.02
N SER A 8 -24.85 8.38 -30.72
CA SER A 8 -24.98 9.03 -29.42
C SER A 8 -25.52 10.45 -29.58
N LEU A 9 -26.34 10.90 -28.63
CA LEU A 9 -26.86 12.26 -28.62
C LEU A 9 -25.70 13.24 -28.42
N GLN A 10 -25.58 14.21 -29.32
CA GLN A 10 -24.46 15.13 -29.35
C GLN A 10 -24.76 16.40 -28.56
N ARG A 11 -23.70 17.02 -28.04
CA ARG A 11 -23.72 18.35 -27.47
C ARG A 11 -22.61 19.18 -28.08
N VAL A 12 -22.94 20.38 -28.56
CA VAL A 12 -22.02 21.29 -29.26
C VAL A 12 -22.01 22.67 -28.58
N GLY A 13 -20.94 23.42 -28.77
CA GLY A 13 -20.76 24.74 -28.16
C GLY A 13 -19.41 24.88 -27.45
N THR A 14 -19.20 26.07 -26.89
CA THR A 14 -17.93 26.45 -26.27
C THR A 14 -18.17 26.86 -24.82
N GLY A 15 -17.52 26.20 -23.85
CA GLY A 15 -17.58 26.64 -22.45
C GLY A 15 -17.28 25.57 -21.40
N CYS A 16 -17.93 25.68 -20.25
CA CYS A 16 -17.48 25.08 -18.99
C CYS A 16 -18.46 24.09 -18.37
N GLY A 17 -19.75 24.42 -18.43
CA GLY A 17 -20.81 23.72 -17.74
C GLY A 17 -21.91 23.27 -18.69
N LYS A 18 -22.91 22.56 -18.17
CA LYS A 18 -24.05 22.09 -18.96
C LYS A 18 -24.73 23.24 -19.70
N ALA A 19 -24.81 24.45 -19.13
CA ALA A 19 -25.41 25.60 -19.80
C ALA A 19 -24.65 26.07 -21.06
N SER A 20 -23.36 25.74 -21.20
CA SER A 20 -22.52 26.18 -22.33
C SER A 20 -22.65 25.31 -23.59
N PHE A 21 -23.41 24.21 -23.53
CA PHE A 21 -23.53 23.28 -24.64
C PHE A 21 -25.00 23.00 -24.99
N GLY A 22 -25.36 23.28 -26.25
CA GLY A 22 -26.65 22.95 -26.82
C GLY A 22 -26.68 21.49 -27.32
N PHE A 23 -27.87 20.90 -27.37
CA PHE A 23 -28.03 19.59 -28.01
C PHE A 23 -27.95 19.73 -29.53
N ALA A 24 -27.31 18.75 -30.17
CA ALA A 24 -27.27 18.59 -31.62
C ALA A 24 -27.87 17.22 -31.99
N PRO A 25 -28.27 17.02 -33.27
CA PRO A 25 -28.72 15.72 -33.74
C PRO A 25 -27.70 14.61 -33.42
N PRO A 26 -28.15 13.36 -33.22
CA PRO A 26 -27.24 12.25 -32.94
C PRO A 26 -26.20 12.04 -34.05
N SER A 27 -24.99 11.67 -33.64
CA SER A 27 -23.88 11.29 -34.54
C SER A 27 -23.34 9.93 -34.10
N LEU A 28 -22.47 9.33 -34.92
CA LEU A 28 -21.78 8.07 -34.60
C LEU A 28 -21.14 8.15 -33.20
N SER A 29 -21.29 7.07 -32.43
CA SER A 29 -20.77 7.03 -31.07
C SER A 29 -19.24 6.95 -31.07
N THR A 30 -18.61 7.97 -30.47
CA THR A 30 -17.17 8.03 -30.25
C THR A 30 -16.90 7.95 -28.74
N LYS A 31 -17.05 6.75 -28.18
CA LYS A 31 -16.92 6.54 -26.72
C LYS A 31 -15.55 7.03 -26.24
N GLY A 32 -15.54 7.95 -25.29
CA GLY A 32 -14.32 8.52 -24.70
C GLY A 32 -13.78 9.76 -25.43
N GLU A 33 -14.33 10.11 -26.58
CA GLU A 33 -13.93 11.32 -27.33
C GLU A 33 -14.90 12.48 -27.09
N ARG A 34 -14.47 13.70 -27.42
CA ARG A 34 -15.36 14.86 -27.43
C ARG A 34 -16.25 14.82 -28.65
N ASN A 35 -17.48 15.31 -28.50
CA ASN A 35 -18.38 15.51 -29.63
C ASN A 35 -17.78 16.51 -30.64
N SER A 36 -17.99 16.27 -31.92
CA SER A 36 -17.59 17.21 -32.97
C SER A 36 -18.30 18.56 -32.77
N GLY A 37 -17.56 19.66 -32.78
CA GLY A 37 -18.09 21.01 -32.50
C GLY A 37 -18.21 21.35 -31.01
N GLN A 38 -17.68 20.53 -30.10
CA GLN A 38 -17.59 20.83 -28.68
C GLN A 38 -16.19 21.34 -28.29
N THR A 39 -16.11 22.58 -27.80
CA THR A 39 -14.87 23.17 -27.27
C THR A 39 -15.01 23.42 -25.77
N VAL A 40 -14.18 22.78 -24.95
CA VAL A 40 -14.23 22.97 -23.49
C VAL A 40 -13.15 23.96 -23.09
N THR A 41 -13.53 25.14 -22.57
CA THR A 41 -12.59 26.24 -22.27
C THR A 41 -12.11 26.29 -20.82
N CYS A 42 -12.74 25.54 -19.92
CA CYS A 42 -12.37 25.48 -18.49
C CYS A 42 -11.26 24.49 -18.16
N ARG A 43 -10.34 24.26 -19.09
CA ARG A 43 -9.06 23.66 -18.72
C ARG A 43 -8.06 24.78 -18.49
N SER A 44 -8.20 25.53 -17.39
CA SER A 44 -7.00 25.72 -16.58
C SER A 44 -6.70 24.33 -16.04
N GLU A 45 -5.59 23.74 -16.47
CA GLU A 45 -4.97 22.56 -15.87
C GLU A 45 -5.92 21.76 -14.97
N ARG A 46 -6.82 20.97 -15.58
CA ARG A 46 -6.98 19.65 -14.96
C ARG A 46 -5.65 18.99 -15.23
N GLN A 47 -4.72 19.22 -14.30
CA GLN A 47 -3.55 18.41 -14.15
C GLN A 47 -4.10 17.00 -14.16
N ASP A 48 -3.78 16.28 -15.24
CA ASP A 48 -4.06 14.88 -15.28
C ASP A 48 -3.43 14.32 -13.99
N PRO A 49 -4.20 13.72 -13.08
CA PRO A 49 -3.65 13.18 -11.85
C PRO A 49 -2.64 12.05 -12.12
N CYS A 50 -2.46 11.62 -13.38
CA CYS A 50 -1.39 10.72 -13.80
C CYS A 50 -0.09 11.45 -14.23
N VAL A 51 -0.10 12.78 -14.37
CA VAL A 51 1.05 13.54 -14.87
C VAL A 51 1.85 14.09 -13.70
N LYS A 52 3.09 13.63 -13.60
CA LYS A 52 4.11 14.13 -12.67
C LYS A 52 4.13 15.67 -12.64
N PRO A 53 3.85 16.28 -11.46
CA PRO A 53 3.90 17.72 -11.31
C PRO A 53 5.25 18.33 -11.68
N ALA A 54 5.23 19.54 -12.26
CA ALA A 54 6.43 20.27 -12.65
C ALA A 54 7.40 20.53 -11.47
N LYS A 55 6.86 20.63 -10.23
CA LYS A 55 7.67 20.70 -8.99
C LYS A 55 8.61 19.51 -8.82
N TYR A 56 8.29 18.38 -9.45
CA TYR A 56 9.05 17.14 -9.38
C TYR A 56 9.85 16.86 -10.67
N ALA A 57 9.97 17.82 -11.59
CA ALA A 57 10.60 17.59 -12.90
C ALA A 57 12.07 17.11 -12.83
N ASN A 58 12.79 17.41 -11.73
CA ASN A 58 14.21 17.12 -11.57
C ASN A 58 14.52 15.99 -10.56
N CYS A 59 13.51 15.24 -10.15
CA CYS A 59 13.65 14.11 -9.24
C CYS A 59 12.88 12.91 -9.80
N THR A 60 13.12 11.70 -9.30
CA THR A 60 12.43 10.48 -9.70
C THR A 60 11.32 10.18 -8.70
N ARG A 61 10.10 9.90 -9.18
CA ARG A 61 9.02 9.51 -8.29
C ARG A 61 9.16 8.05 -7.82
N ILE A 62 8.60 7.72 -6.66
CA ILE A 62 8.62 6.35 -6.12
C ILE A 62 7.83 5.42 -7.04
N GLU A 63 6.75 5.90 -7.65
CA GLU A 63 5.96 5.17 -8.63
C GLU A 63 6.78 4.82 -9.89
N GLU A 64 7.70 5.69 -10.32
CA GLU A 64 8.65 5.42 -11.41
C GLU A 64 9.71 4.40 -10.99
N VAL A 65 10.12 4.42 -9.71
CA VAL A 65 11.02 3.41 -9.13
C VAL A 65 10.32 2.06 -9.04
N GLN A 66 9.06 1.99 -8.60
CA GLN A 66 8.34 0.73 -8.46
C GLN A 66 7.93 0.16 -9.82
N GLY A 67 7.40 0.99 -10.72
CA GLY A 67 6.87 0.55 -12.01
C GLY A 67 5.51 -0.14 -11.90
N ASN A 68 4.87 -0.38 -13.05
CA ASN A 68 3.50 -0.91 -13.16
C ASN A 68 3.42 -2.44 -13.42
N GLY A 69 4.52 -3.18 -13.30
CA GLY A 69 4.60 -4.58 -13.72
C GLY A 69 5.41 -5.44 -12.75
N ALA A 70 4.83 -6.57 -12.36
CA ALA A 70 5.22 -7.31 -11.17
C ALA A 70 6.65 -7.88 -11.17
N ILE A 71 7.17 -7.99 -9.94
CA ILE A 71 8.41 -8.63 -9.44
C ILE A 71 9.64 -7.71 -9.29
N SER A 72 9.86 -6.72 -10.16
CA SER A 72 11.08 -5.90 -10.05
C SER A 72 10.95 -4.51 -10.67
N SER A 73 11.60 -3.56 -10.00
CA SER A 73 11.77 -2.18 -10.44
C SER A 73 12.36 -2.07 -11.87
N PRO A 74 11.85 -1.17 -12.73
CA PRO A 74 12.46 -0.86 -14.02
C PRO A 74 13.77 -0.07 -13.90
N LEU A 75 14.11 0.41 -12.70
CA LEU A 75 15.27 1.27 -12.44
C LEU A 75 16.41 0.55 -11.70
N VAL A 76 16.34 -0.78 -11.53
CA VAL A 76 17.41 -1.57 -10.89
C VAL A 76 18.79 -1.23 -11.47
N GLY A 77 19.75 -0.99 -10.58
CA GLY A 77 21.12 -0.60 -10.91
C GLY A 77 21.31 0.88 -11.26
N SER A 78 20.23 1.64 -11.39
CA SER A 78 20.29 3.08 -11.62
C SER A 78 20.44 3.86 -10.31
N THR A 79 21.22 4.94 -10.33
CA THR A 79 21.19 5.95 -9.26
C THR A 79 20.09 6.96 -9.56
N VAL A 80 19.19 7.16 -8.60
CA VAL A 80 18.06 8.11 -8.69
C VAL A 80 18.12 9.10 -7.54
N THR A 81 17.65 10.33 -7.78
CA THR A 81 17.33 11.29 -6.72
C THR A 81 15.82 11.28 -6.54
N LEU A 82 15.34 10.71 -5.44
CA LEU A 82 13.92 10.66 -5.14
C LEU A 82 13.35 12.07 -4.98
N CYS A 83 12.12 12.24 -5.43
CA CYS A 83 11.34 13.39 -5.01
C CYS A 83 11.12 13.38 -3.49
N PRO A 84 10.90 14.54 -2.86
CA PRO A 84 10.59 14.62 -1.44
C PRO A 84 9.48 13.63 -1.06
N ALA A 85 9.80 12.71 -0.13
CA ALA A 85 8.90 11.67 0.32
C ALA A 85 8.81 11.67 1.85
N PHE A 86 7.65 11.27 2.37
CA PHE A 86 7.36 11.26 3.80
C PHE A 86 7.87 9.98 4.44
N VAL A 87 8.64 10.10 5.52
CA VAL A 87 9.12 8.95 6.30
C VAL A 87 7.95 8.39 7.12
N THR A 88 7.46 7.22 6.72
CA THR A 88 6.29 6.55 7.32
C THR A 88 6.66 5.61 8.46
N ALA A 89 7.90 5.11 8.50
CA ALA A 89 8.42 4.29 9.59
C ALA A 89 9.94 4.31 9.56
N VAL A 90 10.55 4.25 10.74
CA VAL A 90 11.98 3.97 10.90
C VAL A 90 12.16 2.57 11.46
N VAL A 91 13.02 1.78 10.84
CA VAL A 91 13.29 0.38 11.23
C VAL A 91 14.77 0.17 11.51
N TYR A 92 15.13 -0.93 12.16
CA TYR A 92 16.50 -1.15 12.65
C TYR A 92 17.62 -0.97 11.61
N ASN A 93 17.34 -1.21 10.33
CA ASN A 93 18.32 -1.15 9.22
C ASN A 93 17.97 -0.14 8.12
N GLY A 94 16.96 0.72 8.31
CA GLY A 94 16.49 1.61 7.27
C GLY A 94 15.22 2.36 7.65
N TYR A 95 14.48 2.80 6.64
CA TYR A 95 13.21 3.50 6.84
C TYR A 95 12.32 3.40 5.61
N TYR A 96 11.02 3.45 5.82
CA TYR A 96 10.03 3.50 4.74
C TYR A 96 9.71 4.94 4.40
N VAL A 97 9.62 5.23 3.11
CA VAL A 97 9.17 6.53 2.61
C VAL A 97 8.02 6.37 1.64
N GLN A 98 7.09 7.32 1.63
CA GLN A 98 5.94 7.32 0.74
C GLN A 98 5.62 8.72 0.22
N HIS A 99 5.21 8.82 -1.04
CA HIS A 99 4.64 10.06 -1.57
C HIS A 99 3.21 10.30 -1.06
N SER A 100 2.93 11.54 -0.65
CA SER A 100 1.63 11.99 -0.14
C SER A 100 0.53 12.02 -1.21
N GLU A 101 0.91 12.18 -2.48
CA GLU A 101 0.01 12.18 -3.63
C GLU A 101 0.30 10.97 -4.50
N GLY A 102 -0.47 9.88 -4.39
CA GLY A 102 -0.43 8.84 -5.42
C GLY A 102 -0.98 9.42 -6.72
N LEU A 103 -0.17 9.45 -7.78
CA LEU A 103 -0.73 9.64 -9.12
C LEU A 103 -1.58 8.40 -9.44
N CYS A 104 -2.46 8.46 -10.45
CA CYS A 104 -3.29 7.31 -10.85
C CYS A 104 -2.49 6.11 -11.42
N ASP A 105 -1.22 5.97 -11.07
CA ASP A 105 -0.39 4.83 -11.38
C ASP A 105 -0.82 3.63 -10.52
N SER A 106 -0.80 2.44 -11.11
CA SER A 106 -1.01 1.19 -10.37
C SER A 106 0.17 0.82 -9.47
N ALA A 107 1.33 1.45 -9.70
CA ALA A 107 2.55 1.28 -8.95
C ALA A 107 2.41 1.75 -7.50
N SER A 108 3.14 1.10 -6.58
CA SER A 108 3.24 1.55 -5.20
C SER A 108 3.87 2.95 -5.12
N SER A 109 3.36 3.79 -4.22
CA SER A 109 3.97 5.09 -3.88
C SER A 109 4.91 5.03 -2.67
N GLY A 110 5.13 3.83 -2.12
CA GLY A 110 6.04 3.58 -1.01
C GLY A 110 7.29 2.79 -1.44
N VAL A 111 8.42 3.02 -0.77
CA VAL A 111 9.68 2.29 -1.00
C VAL A 111 10.49 2.21 0.29
N PHE A 112 11.31 1.17 0.41
CA PHE A 112 12.23 1.03 1.53
C PHE A 112 13.61 1.62 1.20
N VAL A 113 14.12 2.47 2.10
CA VAL A 113 15.47 3.02 2.02
C VAL A 113 16.36 2.27 3.01
N TYR A 114 17.35 1.56 2.49
CA TYR A 114 18.27 0.74 3.27
C TYR A 114 19.55 1.49 3.62
N THR A 115 19.87 1.59 4.91
CA THR A 115 21.02 2.37 5.41
C THR A 115 21.94 1.58 6.34
N ASN A 116 21.68 0.28 6.55
CA ASN A 116 22.33 -0.57 7.58
C ASN A 116 22.13 -0.08 9.03
N SER A 117 21.35 0.99 9.27
CA SER A 117 21.07 1.54 10.60
C SER A 117 19.84 2.46 10.59
N ALA A 118 19.13 2.58 11.70
CA ALA A 118 17.98 3.48 11.86
C ALA A 118 18.32 5.00 11.86
N GLU A 119 19.57 5.40 12.14
CA GLU A 119 19.93 6.77 12.57
C GLU A 119 19.78 7.90 11.51
N SER A 120 19.46 7.57 10.26
CA SER A 120 19.48 8.52 9.14
C SER A 120 18.13 9.20 8.84
N ALA A 121 17.05 8.85 9.53
CA ALA A 121 15.72 9.38 9.25
C ALA A 121 14.94 9.69 10.53
N VAL A 122 14.01 10.64 10.41
CA VAL A 122 13.06 11.01 11.47
C VAL A 122 11.67 10.68 10.96
N GLU A 123 10.95 9.80 11.66
CA GLU A 123 9.56 9.50 11.33
C GLU A 123 8.72 10.79 11.35
N GLY A 124 7.80 10.92 10.40
CA GLY A 124 6.98 12.12 10.26
C GLY A 124 7.64 13.28 9.51
N SER A 125 8.88 13.12 9.06
CA SER A 125 9.59 14.12 8.27
C SER A 125 9.54 13.85 6.76
N TYR A 126 9.78 14.89 5.96
CA TYR A 126 10.05 14.73 4.54
C TYR A 126 11.55 14.63 4.29
N ILE A 127 11.95 13.78 3.35
CA ILE A 127 13.35 13.52 3.06
C ILE A 127 13.60 13.50 1.55
N GLU A 128 14.77 13.97 1.15
CA GLU A 128 15.33 13.76 -0.18
C GLU A 128 16.44 12.71 -0.09
N VAL A 129 16.38 11.70 -0.96
CA VAL A 129 17.32 10.59 -0.98
C VAL A 129 17.88 10.44 -2.39
N THR A 130 19.21 10.49 -2.51
CA THR A 130 19.90 10.05 -3.73
C THR A 130 20.57 8.71 -3.47
N GLY A 131 20.24 7.71 -4.27
CA GLY A 131 20.68 6.35 -4.02
C GLY A 131 20.53 5.42 -5.21
N THR A 132 21.10 4.23 -5.09
CA THR A 132 21.01 3.17 -6.10
C THR A 132 19.79 2.29 -5.83
N VAL A 133 19.00 2.04 -6.86
CA VAL A 133 17.84 1.13 -6.81
C VAL A 133 18.31 -0.32 -6.92
N SER A 134 17.81 -1.19 -6.06
CA SER A 134 18.09 -2.63 -6.05
C SER A 134 16.89 -3.45 -5.65
N GLU A 135 16.83 -4.70 -6.11
CA GLU A 135 15.95 -5.71 -5.53
C GLU A 135 16.68 -6.46 -4.43
N ASN A 136 16.11 -6.48 -3.23
CA ASN A 136 16.62 -7.29 -2.14
C ASN A 136 15.47 -8.05 -1.49
N ASN A 137 15.59 -9.38 -1.38
CA ASN A 137 14.55 -10.22 -0.78
C ASN A 137 13.13 -10.02 -1.39
N ARG A 138 13.05 -9.77 -2.71
CA ARG A 138 11.82 -9.45 -3.45
C ARG A 138 11.16 -8.11 -3.10
N GLN A 139 11.91 -7.20 -2.49
CA GLN A 139 11.49 -5.85 -2.20
C GLN A 139 12.36 -4.85 -2.98
N THR A 140 11.71 -3.86 -3.59
CA THR A 140 12.39 -2.70 -4.17
C THR A 140 13.02 -1.86 -3.05
N THR A 141 14.32 -1.66 -3.12
CA THR A 141 15.12 -0.94 -2.12
C THR A 141 15.95 0.16 -2.75
N ILE A 142 16.17 1.24 -2.00
CA ILE A 142 17.12 2.29 -2.37
C ILE A 142 18.24 2.30 -1.33
N THR A 143 19.48 2.15 -1.78
CA THR A 143 20.67 2.33 -0.94
C THR A 143 21.25 3.71 -1.19
N PRO A 144 21.25 4.64 -0.21
CA PRO A 144 21.78 5.97 -0.40
C PRO A 144 23.25 5.96 -0.82
N THR A 145 23.60 6.74 -1.84
CA THR A 145 25.00 6.96 -2.27
C THR A 145 25.60 8.22 -1.65
N LEU A 146 24.74 9.07 -1.09
CA LEU A 146 25.05 10.28 -0.33
C LEU A 146 24.22 10.28 0.95
N SER A 147 24.59 11.12 1.93
CA SER A 147 23.74 11.35 3.10
C SER A 147 22.38 11.88 2.66
N SER A 148 21.31 11.25 3.16
CA SER A 148 19.95 11.74 2.99
C SER A 148 19.80 13.10 3.68
N THR A 149 18.96 13.96 3.12
CA THR A 149 18.73 15.30 3.68
C THR A 149 17.29 15.41 4.13
N THR A 150 17.09 15.57 5.45
CA THR A 150 15.78 15.91 6.01
C THR A 150 15.39 17.31 5.58
N LEU A 151 14.20 17.42 5.02
CA LEU A 151 13.60 18.68 4.60
C LEU A 151 12.66 19.17 5.70
N ASN A 152 12.61 20.48 5.93
CA ASN A 152 11.59 21.05 6.79
C ASN A 152 10.21 20.77 6.18
N ALA A 153 9.37 20.04 6.90
CA ALA A 153 8.04 19.55 6.48
C ALA A 153 6.99 20.67 6.28
N GLY A 154 7.40 21.92 6.06
CA GLY A 154 6.68 23.16 6.35
C GLY A 154 5.32 23.38 5.68
N SER A 155 4.83 22.45 4.84
CA SER A 155 3.46 22.48 4.31
C SER A 155 2.95 21.18 3.69
N GLU A 156 3.70 20.07 3.70
CA GLU A 156 3.24 18.83 3.04
C GLU A 156 2.48 17.92 4.02
N THR A 157 1.28 17.48 3.63
CA THR A 157 0.42 16.62 4.45
C THR A 157 0.96 15.19 4.46
N PRO A 158 1.00 14.50 5.61
CA PRO A 158 1.31 13.07 5.65
C PRO A 158 0.42 12.25 4.70
N PRO A 159 0.93 11.16 4.10
CA PRO A 159 0.12 10.23 3.33
C PRO A 159 -0.98 9.63 4.21
N SER A 160 -2.19 9.49 3.68
CA SER A 160 -3.25 8.72 4.33
C SER A 160 -2.98 7.22 4.21
N HIS A 161 -3.44 6.44 5.19
CA HIS A 161 -3.44 4.99 5.10
C HIS A 161 -4.28 4.53 3.89
N VAL A 162 -3.75 3.57 3.13
CA VAL A 162 -4.55 2.85 2.13
C VAL A 162 -5.35 1.76 2.85
N VAL A 163 -6.68 1.90 2.86
CA VAL A 163 -7.56 0.92 3.46
C VAL A 163 -7.66 -0.31 2.56
N LEU A 164 -7.36 -1.49 3.11
CA LEU A 164 -7.46 -2.79 2.44
C LEU A 164 -8.40 -3.70 3.24
N THR A 165 -9.25 -4.45 2.54
CA THR A 165 -10.25 -5.31 3.17
C THR A 165 -10.03 -6.76 2.72
N PRO A 166 -9.72 -7.70 3.63
CA PRO A 166 -9.60 -9.12 3.29
C PRO A 166 -10.90 -9.73 2.77
N PRO A 167 -10.82 -10.78 1.92
CA PRO A 167 -9.61 -11.45 1.45
C PRO A 167 -8.81 -10.63 0.41
N LEU A 168 -7.49 -10.57 0.54
CA LEU A 168 -6.58 -9.83 -0.35
C LEU A 168 -5.73 -10.79 -1.17
N GLN A 169 -5.73 -10.62 -2.49
CA GLN A 169 -4.89 -11.38 -3.41
C GLN A 169 -3.45 -10.84 -3.39
N SER A 170 -2.47 -11.68 -3.74
CA SER A 170 -1.05 -11.32 -3.69
C SER A 170 -0.70 -10.09 -4.53
N PHE A 171 -1.34 -9.91 -5.69
CA PHE A 171 -1.10 -8.72 -6.53
C PHE A 171 -1.67 -7.43 -5.92
N GLU A 172 -2.70 -7.52 -5.06
CA GLU A 172 -3.23 -6.34 -4.38
C GLU A 172 -2.26 -5.85 -3.31
N LEU A 173 -1.62 -6.80 -2.61
CA LEU A 173 -0.60 -6.52 -1.60
C LEU A 173 0.72 -6.08 -2.25
N GLU A 174 1.13 -6.70 -3.34
CA GLU A 174 2.31 -6.31 -4.11
C GLU A 174 2.21 -4.89 -4.66
N ALA A 175 1.06 -4.51 -5.21
CA ALA A 175 0.81 -3.15 -5.68
C ALA A 175 0.79 -2.09 -4.55
N ARG A 176 0.88 -2.50 -3.28
CA ARG A 176 0.93 -1.63 -2.09
C ARG A 176 2.18 -1.85 -1.24
N GLU A 177 3.16 -2.58 -1.75
CA GLU A 177 4.40 -2.83 -1.01
C GLU A 177 5.12 -1.50 -0.69
N GLY A 178 5.53 -1.33 0.56
CA GLY A 178 6.17 -0.14 1.08
C GLY A 178 5.20 0.99 1.46
N MET A 179 3.92 0.88 1.11
CA MET A 179 2.91 1.89 1.48
C MET A 179 2.40 1.67 2.90
N LEU A 180 2.03 2.77 3.54
CA LEU A 180 1.25 2.83 4.76
C LEU A 180 -0.17 2.33 4.48
N VAL A 181 -0.51 1.16 5.01
CA VAL A 181 -1.83 0.51 4.83
C VAL A 181 -2.61 0.43 6.14
N SER A 182 -3.94 0.33 6.06
CA SER A 182 -4.84 -0.02 7.16
C SER A 182 -5.63 -1.25 6.73
N ILE A 183 -5.34 -2.42 7.31
CA ILE A 183 -6.09 -3.64 7.00
C ILE A 183 -7.30 -3.73 7.93
N GLU A 184 -8.49 -3.67 7.35
CA GLU A 184 -9.77 -3.56 8.04
C GLU A 184 -10.69 -4.73 7.67
N SER A 185 -11.24 -5.39 8.69
CA SER A 185 -12.18 -6.50 8.50
C SER A 185 -13.50 -6.02 7.88
N PRO A 186 -14.10 -6.80 6.95
CA PRO A 186 -15.46 -6.55 6.50
C PRO A 186 -16.49 -6.84 7.60
N PRO A 187 -17.75 -6.37 7.47
CA PRO A 187 -18.80 -6.66 8.46
C PRO A 187 -18.99 -8.15 8.72
N GLY A 188 -19.06 -8.53 10.00
CA GLY A 188 -19.20 -9.94 10.44
C GLY A 188 -17.86 -10.67 10.64
N PHE A 189 -16.74 -9.94 10.52
CA PHE A 189 -15.40 -10.46 10.74
C PHE A 189 -14.61 -9.52 11.65
N SER A 190 -13.62 -10.10 12.33
CA SER A 190 -12.69 -9.39 13.19
C SER A 190 -11.26 -9.87 12.94
N MET A 191 -10.31 -8.95 13.07
CA MET A 191 -8.89 -9.28 13.09
C MET A 191 -8.55 -9.97 14.41
N VAL A 192 -8.05 -11.20 14.35
CA VAL A 192 -7.72 -11.98 15.54
C VAL A 192 -6.31 -12.58 15.50
N THR A 193 -5.64 -12.54 16.65
CA THR A 193 -4.32 -13.18 16.84
C THR A 193 -4.47 -14.69 16.63
N SER A 194 -3.79 -15.25 15.64
CA SER A 194 -4.00 -16.63 15.19
C SER A 194 -2.79 -17.54 15.33
N GLU A 195 -1.57 -17.01 15.20
CA GLU A 195 -0.32 -17.76 15.41
C GLU A 195 0.69 -16.86 16.11
N TYR A 196 1.43 -17.38 17.09
CA TYR A 196 2.32 -16.56 17.94
C TYR A 196 3.57 -17.32 18.39
N TYR A 197 3.89 -18.45 17.76
CA TYR A 197 5.11 -19.21 18.03
C TYR A 197 6.40 -18.37 17.96
N ASN A 198 6.46 -17.43 17.00
CA ASN A 198 7.64 -16.57 16.80
C ASN A 198 7.66 -15.30 17.67
N LEU A 199 6.61 -15.04 18.46
CA LEU A 199 6.46 -13.79 19.21
C LEU A 199 7.62 -13.58 20.17
N GLY A 200 7.89 -14.54 21.05
CA GLY A 200 8.92 -14.39 22.08
C GLY A 200 10.37 -14.37 21.56
N ARG A 201 10.60 -14.87 20.34
CA ARG A 201 11.96 -14.99 19.78
C ARG A 201 12.31 -13.90 18.78
N PHE A 202 11.32 -13.47 18.00
CA PHE A 202 11.51 -12.56 16.87
C PHE A 202 10.52 -11.40 16.88
N GLY A 203 9.65 -11.29 17.89
CA GLY A 203 8.62 -10.26 17.91
C GLY A 203 7.54 -10.41 16.83
N VAL A 204 7.50 -11.55 16.13
CA VAL A 204 6.59 -11.76 15.01
C VAL A 204 5.43 -12.67 15.39
N PHE A 205 4.23 -12.27 15.02
CA PHE A 205 3.02 -13.08 15.17
C PHE A 205 2.07 -12.87 13.97
N THR A 206 1.01 -13.66 13.89
CA THR A 206 0.05 -13.63 12.77
C THR A 206 -1.32 -13.24 13.28
N VAL A 207 -1.96 -12.33 12.54
CA VAL A 207 -3.35 -11.91 12.71
C VAL A 207 -4.13 -12.36 11.49
N CYS A 208 -5.31 -12.94 11.69
CA CYS A 208 -6.19 -13.34 10.61
C CYS A 208 -7.56 -12.68 10.72
N ASN A 209 -8.15 -12.40 9.58
CA ASN A 209 -9.54 -11.98 9.46
C ASN A 209 -10.46 -13.19 9.67
N ALA A 210 -11.01 -13.34 10.88
CA ALA A 210 -11.85 -14.47 11.27
C ALA A 210 -13.33 -14.08 11.38
N PRO A 211 -14.27 -15.00 11.09
CA PRO A 211 -15.70 -14.75 11.34
C PRO A 211 -15.97 -14.46 12.81
N ASP A 212 -16.80 -13.46 13.10
CA ASP A 212 -17.12 -13.06 14.49
C ASP A 212 -17.76 -14.19 15.29
N ALA A 213 -18.56 -15.03 14.63
CA ALA A 213 -19.24 -16.17 15.24
C ALA A 213 -18.25 -17.25 15.74
N ASP A 214 -17.09 -17.34 15.09
CA ASP A 214 -16.05 -18.32 15.40
C ASP A 214 -14.99 -17.74 16.35
N GLY A 215 -14.69 -16.45 16.23
CA GLY A 215 -13.67 -15.74 17.02
C GLY A 215 -12.24 -16.21 16.77
N ARG A 216 -12.02 -17.11 15.80
CA ARG A 216 -10.71 -17.68 15.41
C ARG A 216 -10.78 -18.39 14.07
N ILE A 217 -9.62 -18.64 13.50
CA ILE A 217 -9.47 -19.56 12.37
C ILE A 217 -9.32 -21.01 12.89
N PHE A 218 -10.05 -21.95 12.29
CA PHE A 218 -9.93 -23.38 12.58
C PHE A 218 -9.02 -24.08 11.56
N GLN A 219 -8.41 -25.21 11.93
CA GLN A 219 -7.67 -26.02 10.97
C GLN A 219 -8.62 -26.73 10.00
N TYR A 220 -8.14 -27.03 8.80
CA TYR A 220 -8.96 -27.66 7.74
C TYR A 220 -9.73 -28.90 8.25
N THR A 221 -9.06 -29.77 9.00
CA THR A 221 -9.63 -31.02 9.50
C THR A 221 -10.58 -30.87 10.68
N ASN A 222 -10.80 -29.65 11.20
CA ASN A 222 -11.86 -29.41 12.18
C ASN A 222 -13.26 -29.56 11.58
N ALA A 223 -13.40 -29.28 10.27
CA ALA A 223 -14.68 -29.31 9.56
C ALA A 223 -14.69 -30.24 8.33
N ASN A 224 -13.52 -30.71 7.88
CA ASN A 224 -13.37 -31.50 6.66
C ASN A 224 -12.63 -32.82 6.93
N LEU A 225 -12.95 -33.85 6.15
CA LEU A 225 -12.10 -35.04 6.08
C LEU A 225 -10.76 -34.67 5.40
N PRO A 226 -9.65 -35.38 5.70
CA PRO A 226 -8.38 -35.14 5.04
C PRO A 226 -8.51 -35.26 3.50
N ASP A 227 -8.26 -34.16 2.80
CA ASP A 227 -8.26 -34.07 1.34
C ASP A 227 -7.21 -33.05 0.90
N ALA A 228 -6.30 -33.46 0.01
CA ALA A 228 -5.17 -32.63 -0.38
C ALA A 228 -5.59 -31.40 -1.19
N THR A 229 -6.58 -31.55 -2.08
CA THR A 229 -7.07 -30.46 -2.92
C THR A 229 -7.77 -29.39 -2.08
N GLY A 230 -8.66 -29.82 -1.20
CA GLY A 230 -9.37 -28.94 -0.28
C GLY A 230 -8.44 -28.28 0.75
N TYR A 231 -7.43 -29.01 1.25
CA TYR A 231 -6.41 -28.43 2.11
C TYR A 231 -5.61 -27.32 1.41
N ASN A 232 -5.20 -27.53 0.15
CA ASN A 232 -4.47 -26.51 -0.60
C ASN A 232 -5.33 -25.26 -0.85
N ALA A 233 -6.62 -25.42 -1.18
CA ALA A 233 -7.54 -24.30 -1.32
C ALA A 233 -7.74 -23.54 0.01
N PHE A 234 -7.79 -24.26 1.13
CA PHE A 234 -7.87 -23.66 2.46
C PHE A 234 -6.60 -22.85 2.80
N VAL A 235 -5.41 -23.38 2.51
CA VAL A 235 -4.14 -22.65 2.72
C VAL A 235 -4.09 -21.38 1.86
N GLU A 236 -4.57 -21.43 0.63
CA GLU A 236 -4.67 -20.24 -0.23
C GLU A 236 -5.60 -19.18 0.39
N GLN A 237 -6.77 -19.59 0.91
CA GLN A 237 -7.67 -18.67 1.62
C GLN A 237 -7.03 -18.06 2.86
N LEU A 238 -6.24 -18.82 3.63
CA LEU A 238 -5.49 -18.28 4.76
C LEU A 238 -4.50 -17.21 4.32
N SER A 239 -3.78 -17.44 3.21
CA SER A 239 -2.82 -16.44 2.69
C SER A 239 -3.48 -15.12 2.29
N GLN A 240 -4.78 -15.13 1.99
CA GLN A 240 -5.56 -13.94 1.65
C GLN A 240 -6.19 -13.25 2.88
N ASN A 241 -6.28 -13.94 4.02
CA ASN A 241 -6.94 -13.45 5.23
C ASN A 241 -5.99 -13.22 6.41
N CYS A 242 -4.76 -13.72 6.33
CA CYS A 242 -3.78 -13.69 7.42
C CYS A 242 -2.57 -12.84 7.05
N PHE A 243 -2.14 -12.02 8.01
CA PHE A 243 -1.03 -11.08 7.89
C PHE A 243 -0.10 -11.25 9.07
N MET A 244 1.20 -11.16 8.84
CA MET A 244 2.16 -11.15 9.94
C MET A 244 2.33 -9.71 10.45
N VAL A 245 2.51 -9.57 11.75
CA VAL A 245 2.90 -8.32 12.38
C VAL A 245 4.28 -8.53 12.97
N ASP A 246 5.17 -7.58 12.71
CA ASP A 246 6.58 -7.60 13.08
C ASP A 246 6.86 -6.40 13.97
N ASP A 247 7.48 -6.64 15.13
CA ASP A 247 7.67 -5.62 16.17
C ASP A 247 8.83 -4.66 15.89
N ASN A 248 9.45 -4.77 14.71
CA ASN A 248 10.56 -3.93 14.26
C ASN A 248 11.86 -4.13 15.07
N ASP A 249 11.93 -5.11 15.98
CA ASP A 249 13.13 -5.46 16.71
C ASP A 249 13.90 -6.59 16.00
N GLY A 250 15.05 -6.24 15.41
CA GLY A 250 15.93 -7.20 14.74
C GLY A 250 16.69 -8.13 15.70
N THR A 251 16.60 -7.93 17.02
CA THR A 251 17.30 -8.76 18.02
C THR A 251 16.58 -10.07 18.30
N SER A 252 17.34 -11.12 18.61
CA SER A 252 16.75 -12.41 18.97
C SER A 252 16.51 -12.51 20.47
N ASN A 253 15.29 -12.93 20.84
CA ASN A 253 14.79 -13.00 22.21
C ASN A 253 14.83 -11.62 22.88
N PRO A 254 14.10 -10.62 22.33
CA PRO A 254 14.06 -9.30 22.90
C PRO A 254 13.50 -9.35 24.33
N GLY A 255 14.01 -8.47 25.20
CA GLY A 255 13.55 -8.40 26.60
C GLY A 255 12.09 -7.98 26.73
N GLN A 256 11.56 -7.31 25.70
CA GLN A 256 10.18 -6.91 25.54
C GLN A 256 9.83 -6.94 24.06
N VAL A 257 8.71 -7.57 23.70
CA VAL A 257 8.17 -7.53 22.33
C VAL A 257 7.38 -6.25 22.15
N LEU A 258 7.71 -5.46 21.12
CA LEU A 258 7.06 -4.19 20.81
C LEU A 258 5.78 -4.43 20.02
N ALA A 259 4.74 -4.93 20.69
CA ALA A 259 3.44 -5.14 20.07
C ALA A 259 2.61 -3.84 19.86
N GLY A 260 3.13 -2.68 20.28
CA GLY A 260 2.40 -1.41 20.26
C GLY A 260 2.64 -0.62 18.97
N GLY A 261 1.58 -0.03 18.41
CA GLY A 261 1.65 0.98 17.36
C GLY A 261 1.02 0.58 16.02
N ALA A 262 1.21 -0.67 15.55
CA ALA A 262 0.45 -1.16 14.39
C ALA A 262 -0.99 -1.58 14.75
N PHE A 263 -1.24 -1.94 16.01
CA PHE A 263 -2.54 -2.40 16.47
C PHE A 263 -2.67 -2.25 17.99
N GLU A 264 -3.90 -2.32 18.48
CA GLU A 264 -4.23 -2.45 19.89
C GLU A 264 -4.94 -3.77 20.14
N ILE A 265 -4.65 -4.41 21.28
CA ILE A 265 -5.44 -5.54 21.75
C ILE A 265 -6.73 -4.98 22.33
N LEU A 266 -7.87 -5.33 21.74
CA LEU A 266 -9.17 -4.82 22.15
C LEU A 266 -9.72 -5.59 23.37
N ASP A 267 -9.18 -6.77 23.63
CA ASP A 267 -9.49 -7.58 24.80
C ASP A 267 -8.76 -7.11 26.07
N SER A 268 -9.45 -7.14 27.20
CA SER A 268 -8.91 -6.71 28.51
C SER A 268 -7.90 -7.66 29.16
N ALA A 269 -7.74 -8.89 28.66
CA ALA A 269 -6.98 -9.96 29.32
C ALA A 269 -5.54 -10.16 28.78
N GLY A 270 -5.00 -9.18 28.05
CA GLY A 270 -3.64 -9.24 27.47
C GLY A 270 -3.51 -10.23 26.31
N PHE A 271 -2.32 -10.26 25.69
CA PHE A 271 -2.06 -10.98 24.43
C PHE A 271 -2.20 -12.51 24.57
N ARG A 272 -3.09 -13.08 23.76
CA ARG A 272 -3.34 -14.52 23.60
C ARG A 272 -3.90 -14.83 22.21
N GLY A 273 -3.80 -16.09 21.81
CA GLY A 273 -4.52 -16.59 20.63
C GLY A 273 -6.04 -16.35 20.76
N GLY A 274 -6.65 -15.87 19.68
CA GLY A 274 -8.06 -15.50 19.60
C GLY A 274 -8.38 -14.07 20.04
N ASN A 275 -7.39 -13.26 20.43
CA ASN A 275 -7.67 -11.85 20.74
C ASN A 275 -8.06 -11.05 19.52
N GLN A 276 -9.11 -10.25 19.67
CA GLN A 276 -9.43 -9.20 18.72
C GLN A 276 -8.41 -8.07 18.83
N VAL A 277 -8.00 -7.58 17.67
CA VAL A 277 -7.10 -6.44 17.54
C VAL A 277 -7.74 -5.34 16.69
N SER A 278 -7.33 -4.11 16.90
CA SER A 278 -7.69 -3.00 16.00
C SER A 278 -7.21 -3.28 14.57
N PRO A 279 -7.69 -2.53 13.56
CA PRO A 279 -7.11 -2.58 12.22
C PRO A 279 -5.58 -2.49 12.25
N LEU A 280 -4.93 -3.30 11.42
CA LEU A 280 -3.47 -3.35 11.32
C LEU A 280 -2.99 -2.17 10.50
N ARG A 281 -2.12 -1.33 11.06
CA ARG A 281 -1.62 -0.11 10.44
C ARG A 281 -0.11 -0.09 10.39
N GLY A 282 0.45 0.23 9.23
CA GLY A 282 1.89 0.33 9.06
C GLY A 282 2.34 0.12 7.62
N PRO A 283 3.65 0.22 7.34
CA PRO A 283 4.20 -0.11 6.05
C PRO A 283 4.03 -1.61 5.75
N LEU A 284 3.49 -1.92 4.57
CA LEU A 284 3.37 -3.28 4.08
C LEU A 284 4.69 -3.75 3.46
N TYR A 285 5.13 -4.97 3.73
CA TYR A 285 6.28 -5.55 3.02
C TYR A 285 6.17 -7.06 2.83
N GLN A 286 6.80 -7.60 1.79
CA GLN A 286 6.87 -9.05 1.60
C GLN A 286 8.06 -9.64 2.37
N SER A 287 7.81 -10.60 3.28
CA SER A 287 8.89 -11.40 3.86
C SER A 287 9.32 -12.50 2.91
N TYR A 288 10.56 -12.44 2.44
CA TYR A 288 11.17 -13.52 1.65
C TYR A 288 11.22 -14.87 2.40
N ARG A 289 11.49 -14.84 3.71
CA ARG A 289 11.67 -16.06 4.52
C ARG A 289 10.35 -16.79 4.77
N ASP A 290 9.29 -16.02 4.99
CA ASP A 290 7.99 -16.56 5.40
C ASP A 290 7.03 -16.70 4.21
N ASN A 291 7.31 -16.03 3.08
CA ASN A 291 6.43 -15.94 1.91
C ASN A 291 5.03 -15.38 2.26
N TYR A 292 4.97 -14.55 3.30
CA TYR A 292 3.80 -13.79 3.75
C TYR A 292 4.08 -12.29 3.68
N TYR A 293 3.00 -11.51 3.57
CA TYR A 293 3.07 -10.07 3.80
C TYR A 293 3.07 -9.77 5.30
N LYS A 294 3.94 -8.82 5.67
CA LYS A 294 4.13 -8.35 7.02
C LYS A 294 3.78 -6.86 7.11
N ILE A 295 3.36 -6.45 8.30
CA ILE A 295 3.20 -5.05 8.69
C ILE A 295 4.15 -4.78 9.84
N TYR A 296 4.97 -3.74 9.73
CA TYR A 296 5.78 -3.26 10.85
C TYR A 296 4.93 -2.46 11.83
N THR A 297 5.15 -2.68 13.12
CA THR A 297 4.74 -1.73 14.16
C THR A 297 5.49 -0.42 13.97
N LEU A 298 4.73 0.68 13.99
CA LEU A 298 5.28 2.00 14.16
C LEU A 298 5.57 2.19 15.64
N ASP A 299 6.71 2.77 16.03
CA ASP A 299 6.92 3.07 17.43
C ASP A 299 5.86 4.10 17.89
N SER A 300 5.25 3.84 19.05
CA SER A 300 4.25 4.71 19.68
C SER A 300 4.87 5.95 20.33
#